data_AF-A0A3S9P026-F1
#
_entry.id   AF-A0A3S9P026-F1
#
_cell.length_a   1.000
_cell.length_b   1.000
_cell.length_c   1.000
_cell.angle_alpha   90.00
_cell.angle_beta   90.00
_cell.angle_gamma   90.00
#
_symmetry.space_group_name_H-M   'P 1'
#
loop_
_entity.id
_entity.type
_entity.pdbx_description
1 polymer ?
#
loop_
_entity_poly.entity_id
_entity_poly.type
_entity_poly.pdbx_seq_one_letter_code
_entity_poly.pdbx_strand_id
1 'polypeptide(L)'
;MLSVNSIGLSKYKLLRVFGDIYESLLFKNLKKFNTILVASSINKITSKEKYYKLKKCSIIQFPTRFDPEIFKVKHIDKISLGFTKEDILLITTGRLSNIKGWRLLIDSYRITYLEKPTLKLVFIGSGEDEYKRIF
;
A
#
# COMPACT_ATOMS: atom_id res chain seq x y z
N MET A 1 15.47 -3.84 15.40
CA MET A 1 15.51 -3.04 14.16
C MET A 1 14.51 -1.91 14.32
N LEU A 2 14.96 -0.64 14.39
CA LEU A 2 14.04 0.49 14.48
C LEU A 2 13.14 0.46 13.24
N SER A 3 11.83 0.50 13.47
CA SER A 3 10.83 0.61 12.41
C SER A 3 11.18 1.80 11.54
N VAL A 4 11.12 1.64 10.21
CA VAL A 4 11.25 2.76 9.27
C VAL A 4 10.39 3.93 9.78
N ASN A 5 11.03 5.10 9.95
CA ASN A 5 10.35 6.30 10.42
C ASN A 5 9.20 6.66 9.46
N SER A 6 8.24 7.44 9.94
CA SER A 6 6.97 7.70 9.22
C SER A 6 7.13 8.29 7.82
N ILE A 7 8.31 8.85 7.48
CA ILE A 7 8.62 9.39 6.16
C ILE A 7 9.78 8.69 5.46
N GLY A 8 10.26 7.55 5.97
CA GLY A 8 11.40 6.82 5.40
C GLY A 8 11.09 6.24 4.01
N LEU A 9 9.81 6.06 3.70
CA LEU A 9 9.30 5.64 2.38
C LEU A 9 8.82 6.83 1.52
N SER A 10 9.06 8.07 1.96
CA SER A 10 8.66 9.26 1.21
C SER A 10 9.31 9.31 -0.17
N LYS A 11 8.58 9.81 -1.17
CA LYS A 11 9.11 10.05 -2.52
C LYS A 11 10.21 11.12 -2.55
N TYR A 12 10.24 12.02 -1.56
CA TYR A 12 11.22 13.10 -1.48
C TYR A 12 12.43 12.67 -0.64
N LYS A 13 13.59 12.47 -1.30
CA LYS A 13 14.83 12.04 -0.63
C LYS A 13 15.23 12.98 0.51
N LEU A 14 15.12 14.29 0.32
CA LEU A 14 15.44 15.29 1.35
C LEU A 14 14.57 15.14 2.60
N LEU A 15 13.27 14.81 2.45
CA LEU A 15 12.40 14.58 3.60
C LEU A 15 12.83 13.37 4.43
N ARG A 16 13.46 12.36 3.83
CA ARG A 16 13.93 11.17 4.55
C ARG A 16 15.01 11.51 5.58
N VAL A 17 15.86 12.49 5.27
CA VAL A 17 16.93 12.98 6.17
C VAL A 17 16.34 13.56 7.45
N PHE A 18 15.19 14.24 7.35
CA PHE A 18 14.50 14.84 8.49
C PHE A 18 13.50 13.89 9.19
N GLY A 19 13.55 12.59 8.89
CA GLY A 19 12.55 11.61 9.34
C GLY A 19 12.42 11.49 10.85
N ASP A 20 13.54 11.49 11.56
CA ASP A 20 13.54 11.30 13.01
C ASP A 20 13.10 12.58 13.74
N ILE A 21 13.45 13.75 13.17
CA ILE A 21 13.00 15.06 13.64
C ILE A 21 11.48 15.16 13.46
N TYR A 22 10.98 14.80 12.28
CA TYR A 22 9.55 14.78 11.99
C TYR A 22 8.79 13.87 12.97
N GLU A 23 9.24 12.63 13.19
CA GLU A 23 8.56 11.74 14.13
C GLU A 23 8.59 12.27 15.56
N SER A 24 9.74 12.80 16.00
CA SER A 24 9.85 13.36 17.35
C SER A 24 8.86 14.51 17.58
N LEU A 25 8.70 15.40 16.59
CA LEU A 25 7.71 16.48 16.64
C LEU A 25 6.26 15.95 16.59
N LEU A 26 5.99 14.98 15.71
CA LEU A 26 4.69 14.34 15.60
C LEU A 26 4.28 13.72 16.94
N PHE A 27 5.11 12.87 17.51
CA PHE A 27 4.80 12.18 18.77
C PHE A 27 4.81 13.09 19.99
N LYS A 28 5.61 14.18 19.99
CA LYS A 28 5.50 15.24 21.00
C LYS A 28 4.11 15.89 20.97
N ASN A 29 3.57 16.14 19.79
CA ASN A 29 2.23 16.70 19.65
C ASN A 29 1.12 15.68 19.96
N LEU A 30 1.28 14.41 19.57
CA LEU A 30 0.30 13.37 19.85
C LEU A 30 0.05 13.14 21.35
N LYS A 31 1.05 13.38 22.21
CA LYS A 31 0.91 13.30 23.68
C LYS A 31 -0.14 14.24 24.28
N LYS A 32 -0.56 15.26 23.54
CA LYS A 32 -1.59 16.21 23.97
C LYS A 32 -2.99 15.61 23.94
N PHE A 33 -3.18 14.50 23.22
CA PHE A 33 -4.48 13.86 23.03
C PHE A 33 -4.64 12.65 23.94
N ASN A 34 -5.85 12.44 24.45
CA ASN A 34 -6.18 11.27 25.26
C ASN A 34 -6.37 10.01 24.43
N THR A 35 -6.72 10.15 23.15
CA THR A 35 -7.00 9.03 22.25
C THR A 35 -6.31 9.23 20.91
N ILE A 36 -5.65 8.19 20.41
CA ILE A 36 -4.99 8.15 19.11
C ILE A 36 -5.56 6.97 18.33
N LEU A 37 -6.16 7.27 17.16
CA LEU A 37 -6.64 6.26 16.23
C LEU A 37 -5.53 5.89 15.26
N VAL A 38 -5.31 4.59 15.06
CA VAL A 38 -4.19 4.09 14.26
C VAL A 38 -4.64 3.07 13.22
N ALA A 39 -4.37 3.37 11.95
CA ALA A 39 -4.75 2.50 10.82
C ALA A 39 -3.79 1.32 10.60
N SER A 40 -2.59 1.34 11.20
CA SER A 40 -1.60 0.29 11.04
C SER A 40 -1.80 -0.89 12.00
N SER A 41 -1.04 -1.97 11.80
CA SER A 41 -1.06 -3.14 12.70
C SER A 41 -0.57 -2.80 14.11
N ILE A 42 -1.25 -3.35 15.12
CA ILE A 42 -0.98 -3.08 16.53
C ILE A 42 0.50 -3.27 16.91
N ASN A 43 1.17 -4.31 16.37
CA ASN A 43 2.57 -4.60 16.64
C ASN A 43 3.53 -3.45 16.27
N LYS A 44 3.27 -2.74 15.17
CA LYS A 44 4.09 -1.57 14.76
C LYS A 44 3.86 -0.36 15.67
N ILE A 45 2.71 -0.31 16.31
CA ILE A 45 2.31 0.82 17.15
C ILE A 45 2.83 0.64 18.57
N THR A 46 2.79 -0.58 19.11
CA THR A 46 3.31 -0.89 20.46
C THR A 46 4.79 -0.51 20.60
N SER A 47 5.60 -0.74 19.57
CA SER A 47 7.01 -0.33 19.58
C SER A 47 7.16 1.20 19.64
N LYS A 48 6.34 1.94 18.90
CA LYS A 48 6.33 3.41 18.91
C LYS A 48 5.76 3.98 20.21
N GLU A 49 4.74 3.36 20.78
CA GLU A 49 4.16 3.72 22.07
C GLU A 49 5.24 3.67 23.18
N LYS A 50 6.00 2.57 23.22
CA LYS A 50 7.11 2.40 24.17
C LYS A 50 8.22 3.41 23.94
N TYR A 51 8.64 3.59 22.68
CA TYR A 51 9.75 4.49 22.32
C TYR A 51 9.42 5.95 22.62
N TYR A 52 8.23 6.42 22.20
CA TYR A 52 7.81 7.81 22.38
C TYR A 52 7.11 8.08 23.71
N LYS A 53 6.94 7.08 24.58
CA LYS A 53 6.32 7.19 25.91
C LYS A 53 4.88 7.73 25.84
N LEU A 54 4.03 7.07 25.06
CA LEU A 54 2.61 7.43 24.88
C LEU A 54 1.67 6.79 25.92
N LYS A 55 2.18 6.30 27.06
CA LYS A 55 1.44 5.51 28.07
C LYS A 55 0.15 6.16 28.63
N LYS A 56 0.00 7.48 28.48
CA LYS A 56 -1.20 8.23 28.95
C LYS A 56 -2.29 8.35 27.86
N CYS A 57 -2.00 7.92 26.64
CA CYS A 57 -2.90 7.97 25.50
C CYS A 57 -3.52 6.58 25.28
N SER A 58 -4.84 6.52 25.12
CA SER A 58 -5.52 5.34 24.59
C SER A 58 -5.20 5.20 23.10
N ILE A 59 -4.62 4.08 22.70
CA ILE A 59 -4.31 3.80 21.31
C ILE A 59 -5.27 2.75 20.79
N ILE A 60 -6.11 3.14 19.82
CA ILE A 60 -7.19 2.30 19.30
C ILE A 60 -6.92 2.00 17.83
N GLN A 61 -6.82 0.72 17.49
CA GLN A 61 -6.72 0.32 16.10
C GLN A 61 -8.00 0.66 15.35
N PHE A 62 -7.86 1.46 14.30
CA PHE A 62 -8.96 1.93 13.47
C PHE A 62 -8.58 1.73 12.01
N PRO A 63 -8.70 0.49 11.49
CA PRO A 63 -8.29 0.19 10.13
C PRO A 63 -9.20 0.89 9.13
N THR A 64 -8.65 1.19 7.96
CA THR A 64 -9.46 1.65 6.82
C THR A 64 -10.52 0.60 6.51
N ARG A 65 -11.78 1.02 6.49
CA ARG A 65 -12.93 0.18 6.14
C ARG A 65 -13.31 0.40 4.67
N PHE A 66 -14.01 -0.56 4.10
CA PHE A 66 -14.69 -0.41 2.81
C PHE A 66 -16.19 -0.57 3.01
N ASP A 67 -16.96 -0.03 2.08
CA ASP A 67 -18.41 -0.16 2.07
C ASP A 67 -18.81 -1.44 1.31
N PRO A 68 -19.40 -2.46 1.97
CA PRO A 68 -19.78 -3.71 1.31
C PRO A 68 -20.94 -3.56 0.32
N GLU A 69 -21.77 -2.50 0.44
CA GLU A 69 -22.85 -2.24 -0.51
C GLU A 69 -22.31 -1.76 -1.86
N ILE A 70 -21.18 -1.04 -1.81
CA ILE A 70 -20.43 -0.59 -2.99
C ILE A 70 -19.52 -1.71 -3.52
N PHE A 71 -18.72 -2.34 -2.65
CA PHE A 71 -17.73 -3.36 -3.01
C PHE A 71 -18.26 -4.78 -2.77
N LYS A 72 -19.13 -5.22 -3.67
CA LYS A 72 -19.69 -6.58 -3.68
C LYS A 72 -19.24 -7.40 -4.88
N VAL A 73 -19.28 -8.72 -4.74
CA VAL A 73 -19.00 -9.66 -5.82
C VAL A 73 -20.01 -9.45 -6.94
N LYS A 74 -19.50 -9.24 -8.15
CA LYS A 74 -20.30 -9.16 -9.37
C LYS A 74 -19.72 -10.11 -10.41
N HIS A 75 -20.61 -10.73 -11.18
CA HIS A 75 -20.19 -11.38 -12.41
C HIS A 75 -19.76 -10.31 -13.40
N ILE A 76 -18.53 -10.45 -13.89
CA ILE A 76 -17.95 -9.56 -14.89
C ILE A 76 -18.10 -10.27 -16.23
N ASP A 77 -18.72 -9.59 -17.20
CA ASP A 77 -18.68 -10.03 -18.58
C ASP A 77 -17.31 -9.70 -19.18
N LYS A 78 -16.43 -10.70 -19.19
CA LYS A 78 -15.09 -10.62 -19.77
C LYS A 78 -15.12 -10.20 -21.25
N ILE A 79 -16.15 -10.63 -21.99
CA ILE A 79 -16.25 -10.40 -23.43
C ILE A 79 -16.47 -8.92 -23.72
N SER A 80 -17.34 -8.26 -22.94
CA SER A 80 -17.55 -6.81 -23.03
C SER A 80 -16.28 -5.98 -22.77
N LEU A 81 -15.29 -6.56 -22.09
CA LEU A 81 -14.01 -5.93 -21.77
C LEU A 81 -12.89 -6.32 -22.75
N GLY A 82 -13.20 -7.06 -23.81
CA GLY A 82 -12.23 -7.50 -24.83
C GLY A 82 -11.44 -8.76 -24.47
N PHE A 83 -11.86 -9.52 -23.45
CA PHE A 83 -11.25 -10.80 -23.06
C PHE A 83 -12.10 -11.99 -23.52
N THR A 84 -11.50 -13.17 -23.63
CA THR A 84 -12.25 -14.39 -23.92
C THR A 84 -12.79 -15.06 -22.64
N LYS A 85 -13.61 -16.10 -22.78
CA LYS A 85 -14.11 -16.86 -21.62
C LYS A 85 -12.99 -17.64 -20.94
N GLU A 86 -12.01 -18.08 -21.72
CA GLU A 86 -10.86 -18.88 -21.34
C GLU A 86 -9.77 -18.05 -20.65
N ASP A 87 -9.78 -16.72 -20.83
CA ASP A 87 -8.81 -15.83 -20.21
C ASP A 87 -8.89 -15.87 -18.68
N ILE A 88 -7.74 -16.01 -18.03
CA ILE A 88 -7.58 -15.90 -16.58
C ILE A 88 -7.01 -14.52 -16.28
N LEU A 89 -7.73 -13.73 -15.51
CA LEU A 89 -7.36 -12.33 -15.25
C LEU A 89 -6.65 -12.23 -13.89
N LEU A 90 -5.39 -11.80 -13.91
CA LEU A 90 -4.66 -11.34 -12.74
C LEU A 90 -4.79 -9.82 -12.68
N ILE A 91 -5.69 -9.33 -11.83
CA ILE A 91 -6.03 -7.91 -11.75
C ILE A 91 -5.36 -7.28 -10.54
N THR A 92 -4.70 -6.14 -10.73
CA THR A 92 -4.19 -5.29 -9.66
C THR A 92 -4.73 -3.88 -9.79
N THR A 93 -5.02 -3.25 -8.64
CA THR A 93 -5.61 -1.90 -8.58
C THR A 93 -4.76 -0.97 -7.73
N GLY A 94 -4.71 0.30 -8.12
CA GLY A 94 -4.05 1.37 -7.37
C GLY A 94 -2.88 2.01 -8.12
N ARG A 95 -2.15 2.91 -7.42
CA ARG A 95 -1.07 3.68 -8.04
C ARG A 95 0.09 2.80 -8.51
N LEU A 96 0.47 2.94 -9.78
CA LEU A 96 1.70 2.36 -10.34
C LEU A 96 2.92 3.01 -9.69
N SER A 97 3.47 2.34 -8.68
CA SER A 97 4.58 2.82 -7.86
C SER A 97 5.46 1.66 -7.42
N ASN A 98 6.77 1.87 -7.35
CA ASN A 98 7.75 0.82 -7.07
C ASN A 98 7.44 0.08 -5.76
N ILE A 99 6.86 0.79 -4.78
CA ILE A 99 6.48 0.21 -3.49
C ILE A 99 5.37 -0.83 -3.60
N LYS A 100 4.58 -0.80 -4.67
CA LYS A 100 3.54 -1.78 -4.99
C LYS A 100 4.08 -3.01 -5.73
N GLY A 101 5.38 -3.04 -6.03
CA GLY A 101 6.04 -4.23 -6.58
C GLY A 101 5.60 -4.60 -8.00
N TRP A 102 5.10 -3.65 -8.79
CA TRP A 102 4.60 -3.92 -10.14
C TRP A 102 5.68 -4.53 -11.05
N ARG A 103 6.96 -4.16 -10.86
CA ARG A 103 8.07 -4.73 -11.64
C ARG A 103 8.23 -6.22 -11.40
N LEU A 104 8.16 -6.65 -10.14
CA LEU A 104 8.18 -8.07 -9.79
C LEU A 104 6.99 -8.80 -10.43
N LEU A 105 5.80 -8.21 -10.39
CA LEU A 105 4.61 -8.79 -11.04
C LEU A 105 4.81 -8.98 -12.54
N ILE A 106 5.37 -7.99 -13.25
CA ILE A 106 5.66 -8.09 -14.68
C ILE A 106 6.73 -9.16 -14.94
N ASP A 107 7.82 -9.16 -14.18
CA ASP A 107 8.91 -10.13 -14.36
C ASP A 107 8.42 -11.57 -14.11
N SER A 108 7.61 -11.79 -13.07
CA SER A 108 6.95 -13.09 -12.82
C SER A 108 5.97 -13.46 -13.94
N TYR A 109 5.16 -12.50 -14.39
CA TYR A 109 4.20 -12.72 -15.47
C TYR A 109 4.88 -13.10 -16.78
N ARG A 110 6.02 -12.50 -17.12
CA ARG A 110 6.78 -12.85 -18.34
C ARG A 110 7.20 -14.32 -18.37
N ILE A 111 7.57 -14.87 -17.22
CA ILE A 111 7.93 -16.28 -17.09
C ILE A 111 6.68 -17.15 -17.33
N THR A 112 5.58 -16.84 -16.64
CA THR A 112 4.33 -17.63 -16.72
C THR A 112 3.60 -17.48 -18.06
N TYR A 113 3.75 -16.35 -18.76
CA TYR A 113 3.09 -16.09 -20.03
C TYR A 113 3.50 -17.09 -21.12
N LEU A 114 4.75 -17.55 -21.10
CA LEU A 114 5.25 -18.58 -22.02
C LEU A 114 4.54 -19.92 -21.83
N GLU A 115 4.16 -20.24 -20.60
CA GLU A 115 3.47 -21.49 -20.24
C GLU A 115 1.94 -21.37 -20.36
N LYS A 116 1.39 -20.17 -20.16
CA LYS A 116 -0.05 -19.94 -20.12
C LYS A 116 -0.47 -18.62 -20.78
N PRO A 117 -0.60 -18.59 -22.12
CA PRO A 117 -0.96 -17.38 -22.88
C PRO A 117 -2.35 -16.81 -22.58
N THR A 118 -3.25 -17.62 -22.00
CA THR A 118 -4.58 -17.20 -21.54
C THR A 118 -4.55 -16.44 -20.21
N LEU A 119 -3.42 -16.45 -19.49
CA LEU A 119 -3.25 -15.58 -18.32
C LEU A 119 -3.04 -14.14 -18.81
N LYS A 120 -3.86 -13.20 -18.33
CA LYS A 120 -3.74 -11.76 -18.62
C LYS A 120 -3.46 -11.00 -17.33
N LEU A 121 -2.37 -10.25 -17.29
CA LEU A 121 -2.08 -9.31 -16.20
C LEU A 121 -2.67 -7.94 -16.54
N VAL A 122 -3.57 -7.45 -15.69
CA VAL A 122 -4.30 -6.18 -15.88
C VAL A 122 -3.98 -5.22 -14.73
N PHE A 123 -3.45 -4.05 -15.08
CA PHE A 123 -3.23 -2.95 -14.15
C PHE A 123 -4.36 -1.92 -14.26
N ILE A 124 -5.00 -1.60 -13.14
CA ILE A 124 -6.04 -0.57 -13.05
C ILE A 124 -5.55 0.56 -12.14
N GLY A 125 -5.17 1.67 -12.75
CA GLY A 125 -4.71 2.87 -12.05
C GLY A 125 -3.54 3.54 -12.76
N SER A 126 -3.29 4.80 -12.41
CA SER A 126 -2.15 5.60 -12.88
C SER A 126 -1.17 5.85 -11.75
N GLY A 127 0.07 6.22 -12.05
CA GLY A 127 1.05 6.47 -11.00
C GLY A 127 2.38 7.01 -11.49
N GLU A 128 3.27 7.30 -10.54
CA GLU A 128 4.57 7.91 -10.84
C GLU A 128 5.49 7.06 -11.74
N ASP A 129 5.23 5.76 -11.84
CA ASP A 129 6.02 4.84 -12.64
C ASP A 129 5.43 4.55 -14.01
N GLU A 130 4.25 5.10 -14.34
CA GLU A 130 3.55 4.86 -15.61
C GLU A 130 4.39 5.23 -16.84
N TYR A 131 5.17 6.31 -16.75
CA TYR A 131 6.03 6.80 -17.82
C TYR A 131 7.49 6.34 -17.72
N LYS A 132 7.83 5.53 -16.71
CA LYS A 132 9.17 4.95 -16.67
C LYS A 132 9.23 3.94 -17.80
N ARG A 133 10.07 4.21 -18.79
CA ARG A 133 10.37 3.24 -19.86
C ARG A 133 10.80 1.93 -19.21
N ILE A 134 9.90 0.97 -19.30
CA ILE A 134 10.18 -0.44 -19.13
C ILE A 134 10.44 -0.88 -20.56
N PHE A 135 11.61 -1.48 -20.80
CA PHE A 135 12.29 -1.70 -22.09
C PHE A 135 13.23 -0.55 -22.49
#